data_AF-A0A060XTN8-F1
#
_entry.id   AF-A0A060XTN8-F1
#
_cell.length_a   1.000
_cell.length_b   1.000
_cell.length_c   1.000
_cell.angle_alpha   90.00
_cell.angle_beta   90.00
_cell.angle_gamma   90.00
#
_symmetry.space_group_name_H-M   'P 1'
#
loop_
_entity.id
_entity.type
_entity.pdbx_description
1 polymer ?
#
loop_
_entity_poly.entity_id
_entity_poly.type
_entity_poly.pdbx_seq_one_letter_code
_entity_poly.pdbx_strand_id
1 'polypeptide(L)'
;MLTESEQSQSFPSFWVSHSGQVFCHCCTLSLSLSLNPTPLPDSSLSKANPCSEPGKPCNPCLDAAKACNLNETCKRQRSNYIAICNKPPQPSQANQEPCSRKRCHKALRQFFERVSWELSYPLLFCSCPDQACAERRRQTIVPACSHQEKHRPSCLELRRNCRSDALCR
;
A
#
# COMPACT_ATOMS: atom_id res chain seq x y z
N MET A 1 31.32 2.56 -20.85
CA MET A 1 30.04 2.35 -21.55
C MET A 1 29.23 1.37 -20.71
N LEU A 2 28.02 1.78 -20.36
CA LEU A 2 27.06 1.05 -19.54
C LEU A 2 26.55 -0.19 -20.26
N THR A 3 26.31 -1.27 -19.52
CA THR A 3 25.20 -2.20 -19.80
C THR A 3 24.62 -2.67 -18.46
N GLU A 4 23.48 -2.08 -18.08
CA GLU A 4 22.53 -2.61 -17.11
C GLU A 4 21.88 -3.90 -17.66
N SER A 5 21.62 -4.89 -16.80
CA SER A 5 20.69 -5.98 -17.12
C SER A 5 20.03 -6.55 -15.86
N GLU A 6 18.75 -6.21 -15.70
CA GLU A 6 17.67 -6.99 -15.11
C GLU A 6 17.72 -7.37 -13.61
N GLN A 7 17.21 -6.45 -12.78
CA GLN A 7 16.78 -6.76 -11.42
C GLN A 7 15.27 -7.07 -11.44
N SER A 8 14.92 -8.34 -11.60
CA SER A 8 13.53 -8.80 -11.55
C SER A 8 13.05 -8.78 -10.08
N GLN A 9 12.34 -7.72 -9.70
CA GLN A 9 11.77 -7.60 -8.35
C GLN A 9 10.52 -8.46 -8.24
N SER A 10 10.65 -9.63 -7.61
CA SER A 10 9.53 -10.46 -7.19
C SER A 10 8.75 -9.75 -6.08
N PHE A 11 7.55 -9.26 -6.37
CA PHE A 11 6.66 -8.66 -5.37
C PHE A 11 5.98 -9.74 -4.53
N PRO A 12 6.15 -9.77 -3.19
CA PRO A 12 5.40 -10.68 -2.33
C PRO A 12 3.91 -10.33 -2.37
N SER A 13 3.08 -11.30 -2.76
CA SER A 13 1.61 -11.18 -2.73
C SER A 13 1.12 -11.70 -1.38
N PHE A 14 0.63 -10.79 -0.53
CA PHE A 14 0.08 -11.14 0.77
C PHE A 14 -1.44 -11.37 0.67
N TRP A 15 -1.93 -12.48 1.21
CA TRP A 15 -3.36 -12.77 1.35
C TRP A 15 -3.71 -12.98 2.83
N VAL A 16 -4.88 -12.50 3.24
CA VAL A 16 -5.38 -12.65 4.61
C VAL A 16 -6.39 -13.80 4.64
N SER A 17 -6.12 -14.82 5.44
CA SER A 17 -7.03 -15.96 5.63
C SER A 17 -8.28 -15.55 6.41
N HIS A 18 -9.34 -16.36 6.32
CA HIS A 18 -10.62 -16.14 7.01
C HIS A 18 -10.46 -16.09 8.55
N SER A 19 -9.37 -16.66 9.08
CA SER A 19 -8.95 -16.61 10.49
C SER A 19 -7.98 -15.46 10.82
N GLY A 20 -7.76 -14.51 9.90
CA GLY A 20 -6.96 -13.30 10.13
C GLY A 20 -5.44 -13.46 10.02
N GLN A 21 -4.94 -14.65 9.66
CA GLN A 21 -3.51 -14.86 9.40
C GLN A 21 -3.11 -14.34 8.02
N VAL A 22 -1.99 -13.61 7.97
CA VAL A 22 -1.39 -13.11 6.74
C VAL A 22 -0.46 -14.17 6.18
N PHE A 23 -0.81 -14.74 5.02
CA PHE A 23 0.03 -15.68 4.29
C PHE A 23 0.74 -14.96 3.14
N CYS A 24 2.05 -15.14 3.06
CA CYS A 24 2.85 -14.73 1.90
C CYS A 24 2.84 -15.88 0.89
N HIS A 25 2.12 -15.73 -0.21
CA HIS A 25 2.24 -16.66 -1.34
C HIS A 25 3.19 -16.03 -2.34
N CYS A 26 4.36 -16.64 -2.53
CA CYS A 26 5.14 -16.37 -3.72
C CYS A 26 4.33 -16.92 -4.90
N CYS A 27 3.96 -16.07 -5.86
CA CYS A 27 3.32 -16.51 -7.10
C CYS A 27 4.33 -17.38 -7.86
N THR A 28 4.33 -18.68 -7.62
CA THR A 28 5.11 -19.63 -8.39
C THR A 28 4.44 -19.77 -9.76
N LEU A 29 4.96 -19.04 -10.76
CA LEU A 29 4.94 -19.58 -12.12
C LEU A 29 5.57 -20.98 -12.04
N SER A 30 4.89 -21.95 -12.63
CA SER A 30 5.31 -23.34 -12.67
C SER A 30 6.66 -23.49 -13.39
N LEU A 31 7.76 -23.44 -12.65
CA LEU A 31 9.01 -24.07 -13.04
C LEU A 31 9.30 -25.18 -12.03
N SER A 32 9.26 -26.41 -12.54
CA SER A 32 9.68 -27.63 -11.85
C SER A 32 11.19 -27.59 -11.66
N LEU A 33 11.68 -26.97 -10.58
CA LEU A 33 12.99 -27.28 -10.05
C LEU A 33 12.84 -27.86 -8.65
N SER A 34 13.23 -29.12 -8.53
CA SER A 34 13.37 -29.84 -7.27
C SER A 34 14.53 -29.21 -6.48
N LEU A 35 14.27 -28.18 -5.70
CA LEU A 35 15.21 -27.67 -4.71
C LEU A 35 14.63 -27.87 -3.31
N ASN A 36 15.31 -28.73 -2.55
CA ASN A 36 15.10 -28.91 -1.12
C ASN A 36 14.99 -27.54 -0.41
N PRO A 37 14.00 -27.32 0.46
CA PRO A 37 13.94 -26.11 1.26
C PRO A 37 15.01 -26.19 2.34
N THR A 38 16.14 -25.51 2.14
CA THR A 38 16.99 -25.07 3.24
C THR A 38 16.21 -24.02 4.04
N PRO A 39 16.04 -24.17 5.36
CA PRO A 39 15.41 -23.15 6.18
C PRO A 39 16.30 -21.90 6.18
N LEU A 40 15.79 -20.80 5.62
CA LEU A 40 16.35 -19.47 5.82
C LEU A 40 16.32 -19.14 7.32
N PRO A 41 17.34 -18.46 7.87
CA PRO A 41 17.37 -18.13 9.28
C PRO A 41 16.21 -17.20 9.62
N ASP A 42 15.31 -17.72 10.46
CA ASP A 42 14.20 -17.03 11.11
C ASP A 42 14.76 -16.01 12.12
N SER A 43 15.26 -14.89 11.59
CA SER A 43 15.80 -13.83 12.43
C SER A 43 15.84 -12.52 11.65
N SER A 44 14.67 -11.87 11.51
CA SER A 44 14.54 -10.39 11.57
C SER A 44 13.10 -9.86 11.47
N LEU A 45 12.08 -10.67 11.15
CA LEU A 45 10.67 -10.22 11.18
C LEU A 45 10.00 -10.42 12.55
N SER A 46 10.77 -10.65 13.61
CA SER A 46 10.29 -10.81 14.99
C SER A 46 10.86 -9.78 15.96
N LYS A 47 11.55 -8.73 15.47
CA LYS A 47 12.20 -7.76 16.37
C LYS A 47 12.02 -6.29 15.99
N ALA A 48 10.77 -5.88 15.99
CA ALA A 48 10.35 -4.65 16.65
C ALA A 48 8.82 -4.70 16.81
N ASN A 49 8.33 -5.05 18.00
CA ASN A 49 7.10 -4.42 18.44
C ASN A 49 7.49 -2.98 18.80
N PRO A 50 7.11 -1.95 18.02
CA PRO A 50 7.49 -0.56 18.32
C PRO A 50 6.83 -0.03 19.62
N CYS A 51 6.09 -0.89 20.33
CA CYS A 51 5.35 -0.60 21.54
C CYS A 51 5.98 -1.22 22.78
N SER A 52 7.31 -1.12 22.92
CA SER A 52 8.05 -1.66 24.07
C SER A 52 8.24 -0.66 25.22
N GLU A 53 7.68 0.56 25.13
CA GLU A 53 7.81 1.58 26.17
C GLU A 53 6.62 1.53 27.15
N PRO A 54 6.84 1.14 28.42
CA PRO A 54 5.79 1.15 29.43
C PRO A 54 5.29 2.59 29.67
N GLY A 55 3.97 2.79 29.55
CA GLY A 55 3.31 4.08 29.84
C GLY A 55 2.94 4.94 28.62
N LYS A 56 3.27 4.54 27.38
CA LYS A 56 2.78 5.21 26.16
C LYS A 56 1.65 4.42 25.49
N PRO A 57 0.53 5.08 25.10
CA PRO A 57 -0.48 4.43 24.28
C PRO A 57 0.12 4.02 22.93
N CYS A 58 0.18 2.72 22.68
CA CYS A 58 0.67 2.11 21.45
C CYS A 58 -0.30 2.37 20.29
N ASN A 59 0.13 3.07 19.24
CA ASN A 59 -0.65 3.21 18.00
C ASN A 59 0.27 2.95 16.79
N PRO A 60 0.36 1.69 16.32
CA PRO A 60 1.30 1.30 15.28
C PRO A 60 1.16 2.11 13.99
N CYS A 61 -0.06 2.51 13.60
CA CYS A 61 -0.28 3.35 12.43
C CYS A 61 0.20 4.79 12.62
N LEU A 62 0.10 5.33 13.84
CA LEU A 62 0.66 6.63 14.17
C LEU A 62 2.18 6.58 14.15
N ASP A 63 2.79 5.52 14.67
CA ASP A 63 4.25 5.38 14.68
C ASP A 63 4.82 5.16 13.28
N ALA A 64 4.14 4.39 12.44
CA ALA A 64 4.43 4.30 11.01
C ALA A 64 4.36 5.69 10.32
N ALA A 65 3.35 6.49 10.66
CA ALA A 65 3.22 7.84 10.14
C ALA A 65 4.38 8.75 10.59
N LYS A 66 4.84 8.63 11.85
CA LYS A 66 6.02 9.35 12.35
C LYS A 66 7.28 8.92 11.61
N ALA A 67 7.52 7.62 11.46
CA ALA A 67 8.69 7.10 10.75
C ALA A 67 8.76 7.62 9.29
N CYS A 68 7.63 7.60 8.58
CA CYS A 68 7.54 8.19 7.24
C CYS A 68 7.84 9.71 7.26
N ASN A 69 7.36 10.44 8.27
CA ASN A 69 7.58 11.89 8.37
C ASN A 69 9.04 12.27 8.70
N LEU A 70 9.82 11.35 9.27
CA LEU A 70 11.26 11.54 9.51
C LEU A 70 12.12 11.22 8.28
N ASN A 71 11.56 10.53 7.28
CA ASN A 71 12.24 10.23 6.01
C ASN A 71 11.80 11.22 4.92
N GLU A 72 12.73 12.02 4.40
CA GLU A 72 12.40 13.09 3.43
C GLU A 72 11.74 12.57 2.15
N THR A 73 12.14 11.41 1.64
CA THR A 73 11.50 10.80 0.46
C THR A 73 10.06 10.40 0.77
N CYS A 74 9.82 9.69 1.88
CA CYS A 74 8.48 9.26 2.28
C CYS A 74 7.57 10.47 2.56
N LYS A 75 8.03 11.42 3.36
CA LYS A 75 7.34 12.68 3.66
C LYS A 75 6.95 13.43 2.39
N ARG A 76 7.89 13.62 1.46
CA ARG A 76 7.64 14.34 0.19
C ARG A 76 6.62 13.60 -0.68
N GLN A 77 6.79 12.30 -0.91
CA GLN A 77 5.85 11.52 -1.73
C GLN A 77 4.47 11.45 -1.09
N ARG A 78 4.41 11.34 0.25
CA ARG A 78 3.17 11.33 1.01
C ARG A 78 2.39 12.63 0.86
N SER A 79 3.05 13.76 1.10
CA SER A 79 2.44 15.08 0.93
C SER A 79 1.97 15.29 -0.51
N ASN A 80 2.72 14.82 -1.51
CA ASN A 80 2.36 14.93 -2.91
C ASN A 80 1.05 14.22 -3.26
N TYR A 81 0.89 12.94 -2.90
CA TYR A 81 -0.36 12.25 -3.22
C TYR A 81 -1.55 12.81 -2.43
N ILE A 82 -1.35 13.21 -1.16
CA ILE A 82 -2.41 13.82 -0.34
C ILE A 82 -2.89 15.13 -0.99
N ALA A 83 -1.97 15.99 -1.41
CA ALA A 83 -2.30 17.25 -2.07
C ALA A 83 -3.07 17.03 -3.38
N ILE A 84 -2.70 16.01 -4.16
CA ILE A 84 -3.39 15.68 -5.42
C ILE A 84 -4.79 15.10 -5.15
N CYS A 85 -4.93 14.20 -4.19
CA CYS A 85 -6.19 13.52 -3.89
C CYS A 85 -7.22 14.44 -3.19
N ASN A 86 -6.77 15.43 -2.43
CA ASN A 86 -7.66 16.41 -1.79
C ASN A 86 -7.99 17.62 -2.68
N LYS A 87 -7.36 17.75 -3.85
CA LYS A 87 -7.62 18.89 -4.74
C LYS A 87 -8.92 18.67 -5.52
N PRO A 88 -9.87 19.63 -5.48
CA PRO A 88 -11.08 19.54 -6.29
C PRO A 88 -10.73 19.52 -7.79
N PRO A 89 -11.57 18.88 -8.64
CA PRO A 89 -11.35 18.91 -10.07
C PRO A 89 -11.41 20.35 -10.60
N GLN A 90 -10.72 20.59 -11.73
CA GLN A 90 -10.73 21.90 -12.37
C GLN A 90 -12.16 22.27 -12.80
N PRO A 91 -12.56 23.55 -12.73
CA PRO A 91 -13.93 24.01 -12.96
C PRO A 91 -14.48 23.72 -14.36
N SER A 92 -13.63 23.34 -15.32
CA SER A 92 -14.03 22.92 -16.67
C SER A 92 -14.59 21.48 -16.75
N GLN A 93 -14.47 20.68 -15.69
CA GLN A 93 -15.06 19.34 -15.63
C GLN A 93 -16.39 19.40 -14.86
N ALA A 94 -17.49 19.61 -15.60
CA ALA A 94 -18.85 19.83 -15.12
C ALA A 94 -19.50 18.64 -14.37
N ASN A 95 -18.76 17.58 -14.04
CA ASN A 95 -19.25 16.50 -13.21
C ASN A 95 -18.73 16.70 -11.78
N GLN A 96 -19.66 16.83 -10.83
CA GLN A 96 -19.48 17.00 -9.39
C GLN A 96 -18.74 15.81 -8.73
N GLU A 97 -17.53 15.50 -9.16
CA GLU A 97 -16.60 14.56 -8.51
C GLU A 97 -15.80 15.32 -7.44
N PRO A 98 -15.53 14.71 -6.28
CA PRO A 98 -14.84 15.37 -5.17
C PRO A 98 -13.35 15.65 -5.47
N CYS A 99 -12.76 14.94 -6.45
CA CYS A 99 -11.36 15.04 -6.81
C CYS A 99 -11.10 14.51 -8.24
N SER A 100 -9.88 14.68 -8.76
CA SER A 100 -9.45 13.96 -9.96
C SER A 100 -8.93 12.55 -9.61
N ARG A 101 -9.81 11.54 -9.59
CA ARG A 101 -9.48 10.15 -9.21
C ARG A 101 -8.31 9.58 -10.00
N LYS A 102 -8.27 9.78 -11.33
CA LYS A 102 -7.17 9.34 -12.20
C LYS A 102 -5.81 9.89 -11.77
N ARG A 103 -5.75 11.18 -11.38
CA ARG A 103 -4.52 11.81 -10.90
C ARG A 103 -4.13 11.30 -9.51
N CYS A 104 -5.11 11.12 -8.62
CA CYS A 104 -4.90 10.55 -7.29
C CYS A 104 -4.32 9.13 -7.37
N HIS A 105 -4.91 8.24 -8.17
CA HIS A 105 -4.38 6.88 -8.38
C HIS A 105 -2.97 6.86 -8.94
N LYS A 106 -2.66 7.75 -9.90
CA LYS A 106 -1.30 7.88 -10.42
C LYS A 106 -0.31 8.30 -9.33
N ALA A 107 -0.67 9.27 -8.50
CA ALA A 107 0.18 9.73 -7.40
C ALA A 107 0.36 8.66 -6.31
N LEU A 108 -0.70 7.90 -5.99
CA LEU A 108 -0.62 6.76 -5.07
C LEU A 108 0.30 5.65 -5.60
N ARG A 109 0.22 5.28 -6.89
CA ARG A 109 1.16 4.32 -7.49
C ARG A 109 2.61 4.81 -7.36
N GLN A 110 2.86 6.07 -7.69
CA GLN A 110 4.19 6.68 -7.55
C GLN A 110 4.70 6.68 -6.10
N PHE A 111 3.81 6.82 -5.11
CA PHE A 111 4.20 6.70 -3.70
C PHE A 111 4.73 5.31 -3.39
N PHE A 112 4.00 4.25 -3.75
CA PHE A 112 4.42 2.86 -3.47
C PHE A 112 5.61 2.41 -4.32
N GLU A 113 5.78 2.95 -5.53
CA GLU A 113 6.96 2.69 -6.36
C GLU A 113 8.24 3.35 -5.81
N ARG A 114 8.12 4.54 -5.21
CA ARG A 114 9.29 5.37 -4.83
C ARG A 114 9.67 5.32 -3.37
N VAL A 115 8.76 4.88 -2.50
CA VAL A 115 9.00 4.78 -1.04
C VAL A 115 9.29 3.33 -0.70
N SER A 116 10.39 3.10 0.03
CA SER A 116 10.76 1.76 0.52
C SER A 116 9.57 1.08 1.22
N TRP A 117 9.41 -0.22 0.97
CA TRP A 117 8.37 -1.04 1.58
C TRP A 117 8.43 -0.98 3.12
N GLU A 118 9.61 -0.81 3.71
CA GLU A 118 9.83 -0.67 5.16
C GLU A 118 9.10 0.54 5.77
N LEU A 119 8.83 1.58 4.96
CA LEU A 119 8.10 2.78 5.38
C LEU A 119 6.67 2.81 4.84
N SER A 120 6.42 2.28 3.64
CA SER A 120 5.11 2.34 3.00
C SER A 120 4.14 1.25 3.51
N TYR A 121 4.62 0.04 3.80
CA TYR A 121 3.78 -1.08 4.23
C TYR A 121 3.23 -0.89 5.65
N PRO A 122 4.03 -0.41 6.64
CA PRO A 122 3.48 -0.14 7.97
C PRO A 122 2.36 0.90 7.98
N LEU A 123 2.27 1.81 7.00
CA LEU A 123 1.17 2.76 6.88
C LEU A 123 -0.16 2.12 6.44
N LEU A 124 -0.08 1.02 5.69
CA LEU A 124 -1.24 0.30 5.16
C LEU A 124 -1.66 -0.89 6.03
N PHE A 125 -0.69 -1.58 6.61
CA PHE A 125 -0.87 -2.90 7.22
C PHE A 125 -0.60 -2.92 8.73
N CYS A 126 -0.43 -1.76 9.36
CA CYS A 126 -0.36 -1.65 10.82
C CYS A 126 -1.55 -2.32 11.50
N SER A 127 -1.30 -3.09 12.55
CA SER A 127 -2.34 -3.63 13.43
C SER A 127 -2.98 -2.50 14.25
N CYS A 128 -4.28 -2.60 14.52
CA CYS A 128 -5.02 -1.57 15.24
C CYS A 128 -5.78 -2.13 16.44
N PRO A 129 -5.53 -1.59 17.66
CA PRO A 129 -6.25 -2.00 18.86
C PRO A 129 -7.63 -1.33 18.98
N ASP A 130 -7.83 -0.19 18.32
CA ASP A 130 -9.05 0.62 18.43
C ASP A 130 -9.54 1.18 17.08
N GLN A 131 -10.74 1.75 17.10
CA GLN A 131 -11.38 2.34 15.94
C GLN A 131 -10.64 3.57 15.40
N ALA A 132 -9.99 4.35 16.26
CA ALA A 132 -9.26 5.56 15.86
C ALA A 132 -8.02 5.19 15.02
N CYS A 133 -7.29 4.14 15.42
CA CYS A 133 -6.22 3.55 14.64
C CYS A 133 -6.74 2.98 13.32
N ALA A 134 -7.83 2.21 13.36
CA ALA A 134 -8.41 1.61 12.15
C ALA A 134 -8.81 2.67 11.13
N GLU A 135 -9.37 3.79 11.60
CA GLU A 135 -9.71 4.93 10.76
C GLU A 135 -8.46 5.62 10.21
N ARG A 136 -7.41 5.81 11.01
CA ARG A 136 -6.12 6.33 10.52
C ARG A 136 -5.56 5.46 9.39
N ARG A 137 -5.58 4.13 9.55
CA ARG A 137 -5.16 3.18 8.52
C ARG A 137 -6.00 3.29 7.25
N ARG A 138 -7.33 3.38 7.40
CA ARG A 138 -8.27 3.55 6.28
C ARG A 138 -8.01 4.84 5.50
N GLN A 139 -7.67 5.91 6.20
CA GLN A 139 -7.43 7.23 5.62
C GLN A 139 -6.08 7.34 4.88
N THR A 140 -5.16 6.38 5.03
CA THR A 140 -3.83 6.40 4.39
C THR A 140 -3.90 6.65 2.87
N ILE A 141 -4.91 6.09 2.19
CA ILE A 141 -5.07 6.21 0.73
C ILE A 141 -6.12 7.24 0.29
N VAL A 142 -6.63 8.09 1.20
CA VAL A 142 -7.67 9.10 0.92
C VAL A 142 -8.91 8.47 0.25
N PRO A 143 -9.63 7.59 0.95
CA PRO A 143 -10.69 6.74 0.37
C PRO A 143 -11.85 7.55 -0.22
N ALA A 144 -12.12 8.76 0.25
CA ALA A 144 -13.14 9.65 -0.30
C ALA A 144 -12.88 10.01 -1.79
N CYS A 145 -11.61 9.98 -2.21
CA CYS A 145 -11.20 10.23 -3.58
C CYS A 145 -10.84 8.94 -4.33
N SER A 146 -10.03 8.08 -3.69
CA SER A 146 -9.41 6.93 -4.36
C SER A 146 -10.26 5.66 -4.39
N HIS A 147 -11.25 5.53 -3.52
CA HIS A 147 -12.01 4.29 -3.37
C HIS A 147 -13.52 4.47 -3.48
N GLN A 148 -14.10 5.44 -2.78
CA GLN A 148 -15.53 5.68 -2.77
C GLN A 148 -15.99 6.18 -4.15
N GLU A 149 -17.03 5.56 -4.69
CA GLU A 149 -17.66 5.91 -5.97
C GLU A 149 -19.17 6.03 -5.76
N LYS A 150 -19.83 6.90 -6.53
CA LYS A 150 -21.29 7.06 -6.48
C LYS A 150 -22.02 5.80 -6.93
N HIS A 151 -21.47 5.13 -7.94
CA HIS A 151 -21.94 3.84 -8.42
C HIS A 151 -20.93 2.75 -8.03
N ARG A 152 -21.39 1.66 -7.44
CA ARG A 152 -20.54 0.51 -7.08
C ARG A 152 -20.73 -0.61 -8.10
N PRO A 153 -19.86 -0.73 -9.13
CA PRO A 153 -19.94 -1.83 -10.08
C PRO A 153 -19.70 -3.17 -9.38
N SER A 154 -20.17 -4.26 -10.00
CA SER A 154 -19.92 -5.61 -9.48
C SER A 154 -18.44 -5.98 -9.55
N CYS A 155 -17.98 -6.90 -8.69
CA CYS A 155 -16.60 -7.37 -8.73
C CYS A 155 -16.21 -8.00 -10.08
N LEU A 156 -17.16 -8.62 -10.78
CA LEU A 156 -16.93 -9.20 -12.12
C LEU A 156 -16.71 -8.12 -13.19
N GLU A 157 -17.42 -7.00 -13.08
CA GLU A 157 -17.22 -5.84 -13.94
C GLU A 157 -15.87 -5.17 -13.67
N LEU A 158 -15.53 -4.93 -12.40
CA LEU A 158 -14.22 -4.41 -12.00
C LEU A 158 -13.08 -5.30 -12.52
N ARG A 159 -13.23 -6.63 -12.42
CA ARG A 159 -12.25 -7.58 -12.97
C ARG A 159 -12.12 -7.46 -14.49
N ARG A 160 -13.22 -7.28 -15.23
CA ARG A 160 -13.18 -7.06 -16.69
C ARG A 160 -12.44 -5.77 -17.03
N ASN A 161 -12.76 -4.68 -16.32
CA ASN A 161 -12.10 -3.39 -16.52
C ASN A 161 -10.60 -3.47 -16.23
N CYS A 162 -10.20 -4.14 -15.14
CA CYS A 162 -8.80 -4.34 -14.78
C CYS A 162 -8.03 -5.13 -15.86
N ARG A 163 -8.62 -6.18 -16.42
CA ARG A 163 -7.98 -6.97 -17.50
C ARG A 163 -7.67 -6.16 -18.76
N SER A 164 -8.48 -5.13 -19.05
CA SER A 164 -8.24 -4.23 -20.19
C SER A 164 -7.15 -3.19 -19.95
N ASP A 165 -6.74 -2.96 -18.70
CA ASP A 165 -5.68 -2.02 -18.34
C ASP A 165 -4.35 -2.79 -18.11
N ALA A 166 -3.29 -2.42 -18.83
CA ALA A 166 -2.02 -3.14 -18.78
C ALA A 166 -1.26 -2.99 -17.45
N LEU A 167 -1.56 -1.96 -16.66
CA LEU A 167 -0.95 -1.76 -15.34
C LEU A 167 -1.73 -2.48 -14.24
N CYS A 168 -3.02 -2.72 -14.44
CA CYS A 168 -3.87 -3.41 -13.48
C CYS A 168 -3.83 -4.94 -13.64
N ARG A 169 -3.78 -5.42 -14.89
CA ARG A 169 -3.77 -6.84 -15.24
C ARG A 169 -2.58 -7.59 -14.65
#